data_AF-A0A9W6DCQ7-F1
#
_entry.id   AF-A0A9W6DCQ7-F1
#
_cell.length_a   1.000
_cell.length_b   1.000
_cell.length_c   1.000
_cell.angle_alpha   90.00
_cell.angle_beta   90.00
_cell.angle_gamma   90.00
#
_symmetry.space_group_name_H-M   'P 1'
#
loop_
_entity.id
_entity.type
_entity.pdbx_description
1 polymer ?
#
loop_
_entity_poly.entity_id
_entity_poly.type
_entity_poly.pdbx_seq_one_letter_code
_entity_poly.pdbx_strand_id
1 'polypeptide(L)'
;MKSIVCWSKSKNGKCYLYDMDRLDNDIRMAQLGLEHVDELQSILNKCIENNSIEKVLNFKGEYLNILYLNNSYEKHMLSKYSSKHTIDKTHCKLANKNCNLTYESKKTFLQKLTNQVDTKIQLYNEDLSIIKKVQNYCSNYSGFKIHNDNCVYFKFDRDKCNSLIALYCNIENFNTMNMDSSPKPIFIFSGEGEYPFYKHTLLQLKYDTFMYPQITNYSISTSKEIKDQDIIIQLWDFQSFNPRRGHGTFILKNLEDIINKVTIKINEDLSLKKSIKLIIGTVPTTNNNSYEYLVRFYNKNGFTTICDMNLNEGNIPKMMVYKEV
;
A
#
# COMPACT_ATOMS: atom_id res chain seq x y z
N MET A 1 -9.02 -61.55 1.98
CA MET A 1 -8.15 -60.60 2.71
C MET A 1 -8.58 -60.61 4.17
N LYS A 2 -7.70 -61.07 5.08
CA LYS A 2 -8.02 -61.28 6.49
C LYS A 2 -7.81 -59.99 7.28
N SER A 3 -8.88 -59.54 7.92
CA SER A 3 -9.00 -58.38 8.80
C SER A 3 -8.22 -58.56 10.11
N ILE A 4 -7.60 -57.49 10.62
CA ILE A 4 -6.83 -57.50 11.88
C ILE A 4 -7.48 -56.54 12.89
N VAL A 5 -7.82 -57.09 14.07
CA VAL A 5 -8.65 -56.51 15.17
C VAL A 5 -7.80 -56.11 16.38
N CYS A 6 -8.23 -55.09 17.17
CA CYS A 6 -7.47 -54.46 18.26
C CYS A 6 -7.95 -54.87 19.67
N TRP A 7 -7.07 -55.49 20.46
CA TRP A 7 -7.23 -55.70 21.91
C TRP A 7 -5.95 -55.27 22.63
N SER A 8 -6.02 -54.18 23.38
CA SER A 8 -5.50 -54.04 24.75
C SER A 8 -5.33 -52.57 25.13
N LYS A 9 -5.84 -52.22 26.32
CA LYS A 9 -5.32 -51.10 27.10
C LYS A 9 -3.86 -51.43 27.41
N SER A 10 -2.90 -50.80 26.73
CA SER A 10 -1.53 -50.85 27.23
C SER A 10 -1.42 -49.84 28.39
N LYS A 11 -0.85 -50.28 29.51
CA LYS A 11 -0.74 -49.49 30.75
C LYS A 11 0.09 -48.20 30.61
N ASN A 12 0.66 -47.90 29.43
CA ASN A 12 1.46 -46.70 29.13
C ASN A 12 1.30 -46.14 27.69
N GLY A 13 0.35 -46.61 26.86
CA GLY A 13 0.36 -46.32 25.41
C GLY A 13 -0.60 -45.23 24.95
N LYS A 14 -0.05 -44.18 24.35
CA LYS A 14 -0.77 -43.15 23.59
C LYS A 14 -1.51 -43.80 22.41
N CYS A 15 -2.79 -43.43 22.22
CA CYS A 15 -3.63 -43.97 21.16
C CYS A 15 -3.43 -43.16 19.88
N TYR A 16 -2.52 -43.60 19.01
CA TYR A 16 -2.22 -42.95 17.73
C TYR A 16 -3.43 -42.77 16.79
N LEU A 17 -4.52 -43.52 16.98
CA LEU A 17 -5.74 -43.37 16.17
C LEU A 17 -6.54 -42.12 16.52
N TYR A 18 -6.71 -41.84 17.81
CA TYR A 18 -7.33 -40.59 18.25
C TYR A 18 -6.48 -39.40 17.82
N ASP A 19 -5.16 -39.52 17.91
CA ASP A 19 -4.23 -38.49 17.47
C ASP A 19 -4.24 -38.31 15.93
N MET A 20 -4.49 -39.38 15.15
CA MET A 20 -4.63 -39.33 13.69
C MET A 20 -5.95 -38.69 13.23
N ASP A 21 -7.09 -39.06 13.83
CA ASP A 21 -8.40 -38.45 13.51
C ASP A 21 -8.42 -36.97 13.90
N ARG A 22 -7.77 -36.62 15.01
CA ARG A 22 -7.56 -35.22 15.40
C ARG A 22 -6.70 -34.49 14.37
N LEU A 23 -5.61 -35.10 13.92
CA LEU A 23 -4.72 -34.52 12.92
C LEU A 23 -5.41 -34.31 11.56
N ASP A 24 -6.27 -35.23 11.13
CA ASP A 24 -7.08 -35.06 9.92
C ASP A 24 -8.09 -33.92 10.05
N ASN A 25 -8.69 -33.77 11.23
CA ASN A 25 -9.52 -32.61 11.52
C ASN A 25 -8.72 -31.31 11.51
N ASP A 26 -7.55 -31.27 12.15
CA ASP A 26 -6.68 -30.10 12.19
C ASP A 26 -6.22 -29.69 10.76
N ILE A 27 -5.88 -30.67 9.92
CA ILE A 27 -5.57 -30.46 8.50
C ILE A 27 -6.75 -29.84 7.77
N ARG A 28 -7.95 -30.42 7.89
CA ARG A 28 -9.16 -29.90 7.26
C ARG A 28 -9.46 -28.47 7.71
N MET A 29 -9.30 -28.19 9.01
CA MET A 29 -9.51 -26.87 9.58
C MET A 29 -8.51 -25.85 9.04
N ALA A 30 -7.24 -26.22 8.90
CA ALA A 30 -6.23 -25.35 8.30
C ALA A 30 -6.46 -25.13 6.80
N GLN A 31 -7.04 -26.10 6.07
CA GLN A 31 -7.42 -25.93 4.65
C GLN A 31 -8.56 -24.92 4.51
N LEU A 32 -9.62 -25.07 5.31
CA LEU A 32 -10.70 -24.08 5.39
C LEU A 32 -10.17 -22.70 5.86
N GLY A 33 -9.18 -22.74 6.76
CA GLY A 33 -8.26 -21.66 7.14
C GLY A 33 -7.85 -20.81 5.96
N LEU A 34 -7.10 -21.50 5.10
CA LEU A 34 -6.47 -20.92 3.93
C LEU A 34 -7.49 -20.40 2.92
N GLU A 35 -8.53 -21.18 2.61
CA GLU A 35 -9.59 -20.80 1.66
C GLU A 35 -10.29 -19.49 2.08
N HIS A 36 -10.60 -19.35 3.37
CA HIS A 36 -11.27 -18.16 3.87
C HIS A 36 -10.37 -16.92 3.83
N VAL A 37 -9.10 -17.05 4.20
CA VAL A 37 -8.14 -15.94 4.12
C VAL A 37 -7.93 -15.52 2.66
N ASP A 38 -7.88 -16.47 1.73
CA ASP A 38 -7.78 -16.18 0.30
C ASP A 38 -9.02 -15.43 -0.24
N GLU A 39 -10.22 -15.80 0.22
CA GLU A 39 -11.46 -15.07 -0.10
C GLU A 39 -11.40 -13.62 0.40
N LEU A 40 -11.02 -13.42 1.66
CA LEU A 40 -10.90 -12.09 2.27
C LEU A 40 -9.82 -11.25 1.56
N GLN A 41 -8.68 -11.84 1.21
CA GLN A 41 -7.64 -11.17 0.43
C GLN A 41 -8.16 -10.79 -0.96
N SER A 42 -8.94 -11.65 -1.62
CA SER A 42 -9.55 -11.35 -2.93
C SER A 42 -10.50 -10.15 -2.84
N ILE A 43 -11.33 -10.09 -1.77
CA ILE A 43 -12.22 -8.95 -1.51
C ILE A 43 -11.40 -7.66 -1.26
N LEU A 44 -10.33 -7.75 -0.47
CA LEU A 44 -9.43 -6.62 -0.21
C LEU A 44 -8.73 -6.15 -1.49
N ASN A 45 -8.20 -7.07 -2.32
CA ASN A 45 -7.56 -6.74 -3.58
C ASN A 45 -8.50 -6.03 -4.54
N LYS A 46 -9.76 -6.47 -4.64
CA LYS A 46 -10.78 -5.75 -5.43
C LYS A 46 -10.99 -4.32 -4.92
N CYS A 47 -10.96 -4.08 -3.61
CA CYS A 47 -11.02 -2.72 -3.06
C CYS A 47 -9.81 -1.88 -3.51
N ILE A 48 -8.61 -2.45 -3.42
CA ILE A 48 -7.34 -1.83 -3.80
C ILE A 48 -7.30 -1.49 -5.30
N GLU A 49 -7.61 -2.44 -6.17
CA GLU A 49 -7.56 -2.30 -7.63
C GLU A 49 -8.48 -1.19 -8.17
N ASN A 50 -9.57 -0.91 -7.46
CA ASN A 50 -10.50 0.14 -7.86
C ASN A 50 -9.91 1.55 -7.75
N ASN A 51 -8.86 1.75 -6.94
CA ASN A 51 -8.26 3.08 -6.69
C ASN A 51 -9.28 4.17 -6.33
N SER A 52 -10.38 3.79 -5.68
CA SER A 52 -11.47 4.69 -5.29
C SER A 52 -11.39 4.97 -3.80
N ILE A 53 -11.30 6.25 -3.43
CA ILE A 53 -11.26 6.66 -2.04
C ILE A 53 -12.60 6.31 -1.36
N GLU A 54 -13.72 6.44 -2.07
CA GLU A 54 -15.05 6.14 -1.54
C GLU A 54 -15.19 4.66 -1.17
N LYS A 55 -14.70 3.76 -2.06
CA LYS A 55 -14.71 2.31 -1.76
C LYS A 55 -13.81 1.99 -0.58
N VAL A 56 -12.66 2.64 -0.46
CA VAL A 56 -11.75 2.48 0.68
C VAL A 56 -12.41 2.94 1.97
N LEU A 57 -13.06 4.10 1.99
CA LEU A 57 -13.75 4.62 3.17
C LEU A 57 -14.90 3.72 3.63
N ASN A 58 -15.57 3.06 2.70
CA ASN A 58 -16.67 2.14 2.98
C ASN A 58 -16.22 0.69 3.26
N PHE A 59 -14.93 0.37 3.11
CA PHE A 59 -14.43 -0.99 3.28
C PHE A 59 -14.43 -1.44 4.74
N LYS A 60 -15.17 -2.52 5.03
CA LYS A 60 -15.36 -3.09 6.39
C LYS A 60 -14.54 -4.36 6.61
N GLY A 61 -13.21 -4.26 6.49
CA GLY A 61 -12.29 -5.34 6.85
C GLY A 61 -11.95 -5.33 8.35
N GLU A 62 -11.76 -6.52 8.92
CA GLU A 62 -11.32 -6.77 10.29
C GLU A 62 -9.97 -7.48 10.31
N TYR A 63 -9.12 -7.15 11.28
CA TYR A 63 -7.85 -7.85 11.43
C TYR A 63 -8.08 -9.32 11.79
N LEU A 64 -7.35 -10.20 11.10
CA LEU A 64 -7.43 -11.63 11.32
C LEU A 64 -6.37 -12.07 12.33
N ASN A 65 -6.74 -13.02 13.17
CA ASN A 65 -5.79 -13.80 13.94
C ASN A 65 -6.23 -15.27 13.96
N ILE A 66 -5.35 -16.16 14.39
CA ILE A 66 -5.63 -17.60 14.42
C ILE A 66 -6.86 -17.92 15.30
N LEU A 67 -7.11 -17.13 16.35
CA LEU A 67 -8.27 -17.30 17.23
C LEU A 67 -9.60 -16.91 16.54
N TYR A 68 -9.59 -15.87 15.70
CA TYR A 68 -10.72 -15.43 14.89
C TYR A 68 -11.12 -16.52 13.91
N LEU A 69 -10.14 -17.12 13.26
CA LEU A 69 -10.32 -18.25 12.38
C LEU A 69 -10.98 -19.42 13.12
N ASN A 70 -10.43 -19.85 14.26
CA ASN A 70 -11.01 -20.93 15.07
C ASN A 70 -12.48 -20.68 15.45
N ASN A 71 -12.83 -19.46 15.86
CA ASN A 71 -14.21 -19.10 16.23
C ASN A 71 -15.17 -19.02 15.03
N SER A 72 -14.70 -18.53 13.89
CA SER A 72 -15.48 -18.51 12.64
C SER A 72 -15.78 -19.94 12.17
N TYR A 73 -14.81 -20.84 12.33
CA TYR A 73 -14.97 -22.26 11.98
C TYR A 73 -15.93 -23.02 12.88
N GLU A 74 -15.90 -22.81 14.19
CA GLU A 74 -16.90 -23.43 15.09
C GLU A 74 -18.33 -23.08 14.65
N LYS A 75 -18.57 -21.82 14.28
CA LYS A 75 -19.88 -21.37 13.75
C LYS A 75 -20.21 -21.99 12.38
N HIS A 76 -19.25 -22.09 11.47
CA HIS A 76 -19.46 -22.66 10.14
C HIS A 76 -19.67 -24.19 10.17
N MET A 77 -19.04 -24.88 11.12
CA MET A 77 -19.22 -26.31 11.37
C MET A 77 -20.59 -26.60 12.00
N LEU A 78 -21.03 -25.78 12.96
CA LEU A 78 -22.37 -25.91 13.55
C LEU A 78 -23.51 -25.66 12.55
N SER A 79 -23.30 -24.79 11.55
CA SER A 79 -24.32 -24.46 10.55
C SER A 79 -24.41 -25.44 9.38
N LYS A 80 -23.28 -26.03 8.93
CA LYS A 80 -23.27 -27.04 7.85
C LYS A 80 -23.45 -28.48 8.33
N TYR A 81 -23.12 -28.79 9.58
CA TYR A 81 -23.08 -30.16 10.10
C TYR A 81 -23.90 -30.35 11.39
N SER A 82 -25.14 -29.88 11.39
CA SER A 82 -26.16 -30.31 12.37
C SER A 82 -26.57 -31.78 12.23
N SER A 83 -25.94 -32.55 11.33
CA SER A 83 -26.02 -34.00 11.35
C SER A 83 -25.19 -34.51 12.53
N LYS A 84 -25.87 -35.09 13.52
CA LYS A 84 -25.28 -35.95 14.56
C LYS A 84 -24.22 -36.87 13.93
N HIS A 85 -22.96 -36.47 13.93
CA HIS A 85 -21.88 -37.43 13.86
C HIS A 85 -21.80 -38.08 15.23
N THR A 86 -22.61 -39.12 15.41
CA THR A 86 -22.24 -40.20 16.32
C THR A 86 -20.87 -40.66 15.86
N ILE A 87 -19.84 -40.26 16.62
CA ILE A 87 -18.50 -40.83 16.52
C ILE A 87 -18.71 -42.33 16.76
N ASP A 88 -18.75 -43.08 15.67
CA ASP A 88 -18.85 -44.53 15.72
C ASP A 88 -17.52 -45.02 16.31
N LYS A 89 -17.53 -45.35 17.61
CA LYS A 89 -16.33 -45.67 18.42
C LYS A 89 -15.73 -47.02 18.07
N THR A 90 -16.13 -47.62 16.96
CA THR A 90 -15.75 -48.97 16.61
C THR A 90 -15.02 -48.99 15.28
N HIS A 91 -13.76 -49.44 15.38
CA HIS A 91 -12.85 -49.95 14.35
C HIS A 91 -11.64 -49.05 14.03
N CYS A 92 -10.43 -49.48 14.46
CA CYS A 92 -9.19 -49.25 13.71
C CYS A 92 -7.98 -50.04 14.25
N LYS A 93 -7.06 -50.47 13.37
CA LYS A 93 -5.70 -50.97 13.67
C LYS A 93 -4.76 -50.83 12.44
N LEU A 94 -3.51 -50.39 12.64
CA LEU A 94 -2.44 -50.26 11.62
C LEU A 94 -1.09 -50.77 12.15
N ALA A 95 -0.13 -51.06 11.25
CA ALA A 95 1.22 -51.54 11.55
C ALA A 95 2.16 -50.40 12.01
N ASN A 96 2.82 -50.57 13.17
CA ASN A 96 3.54 -49.53 13.93
C ASN A 96 4.54 -48.66 13.12
N LYS A 97 5.30 -49.23 12.17
CA LYS A 97 6.26 -48.45 11.35
C LYS A 97 5.57 -47.56 10.30
N ASN A 98 4.61 -48.12 9.56
CA ASN A 98 3.90 -47.38 8.52
C ASN A 98 2.94 -46.36 9.12
N CYS A 99 2.36 -46.65 10.28
CA CYS A 99 1.50 -45.73 11.02
C CYS A 99 2.27 -44.49 11.50
N ASN A 100 3.47 -44.68 12.05
CA ASN A 100 4.34 -43.57 12.47
C ASN A 100 4.80 -42.73 11.27
N LEU A 101 5.17 -43.36 10.14
CA LEU A 101 5.54 -42.63 8.92
C LEU A 101 4.38 -41.78 8.38
N THR A 102 3.16 -42.33 8.36
CA THR A 102 1.96 -41.59 7.93
C THR A 102 1.60 -40.45 8.89
N TYR A 103 1.70 -40.69 10.21
CA TYR A 103 1.45 -39.66 11.24
C TYR A 103 2.46 -38.51 11.12
N GLU A 104 3.75 -38.79 11.03
CA GLU A 104 4.79 -37.77 10.88
C GLU A 104 4.67 -37.01 9.55
N SER A 105 4.28 -37.71 8.47
CA SER A 105 3.98 -37.08 7.17
C SER A 105 2.81 -36.09 7.30
N LYS A 106 1.69 -36.50 7.90
CA LYS A 106 0.53 -35.63 8.12
C LYS A 106 0.86 -34.46 9.05
N LYS A 107 1.68 -34.66 10.08
CA LYS A 107 2.12 -33.60 10.99
C LYS A 107 2.98 -32.56 10.27
N THR A 108 3.90 -33.03 9.42
CA THR A 108 4.73 -32.16 8.57
C THR A 108 3.86 -31.39 7.57
N PHE A 109 2.85 -32.05 7.00
CA PHE A 109 1.88 -31.41 6.10
C PHE A 109 1.06 -30.33 6.82
N LEU A 110 0.51 -30.64 8.00
CA LEU A 110 -0.20 -29.68 8.83
C LEU A 110 0.69 -28.48 9.16
N GLN A 111 1.93 -28.69 9.58
CA GLN A 111 2.86 -27.61 9.89
C GLN A 111 3.11 -26.69 8.68
N LYS A 112 3.29 -27.26 7.49
CA LYS A 112 3.41 -26.46 6.26
C LYS A 112 2.16 -25.63 5.99
N LEU A 113 0.99 -26.23 6.18
CA LEU A 113 -0.30 -25.59 5.95
C LEU A 113 -0.57 -24.47 6.96
N THR A 114 -0.28 -24.69 8.25
CA THR A 114 -0.36 -23.65 9.29
C THR A 114 0.55 -22.47 8.96
N ASN A 115 1.80 -22.72 8.57
CA ASN A 115 2.72 -21.65 8.18
C ASN A 115 2.20 -20.86 6.96
N GLN A 116 1.54 -21.53 6.00
CA GLN A 116 0.92 -20.87 4.86
C GLN A 116 -0.24 -19.97 5.29
N VAL A 117 -1.11 -20.45 6.17
CA VAL A 117 -2.21 -19.66 6.75
C VAL A 117 -1.66 -18.44 7.48
N ASP A 118 -0.65 -18.60 8.33
CA ASP A 118 -0.05 -17.50 9.09
C ASP A 118 0.54 -16.43 8.17
N THR A 119 1.25 -16.85 7.11
CA THR A 119 1.82 -15.94 6.11
C THR A 119 0.73 -15.15 5.38
N LYS A 120 -0.39 -15.82 5.05
CA LYS A 120 -1.52 -15.19 4.36
C LYS A 120 -2.28 -14.21 5.24
N ILE A 121 -2.48 -14.56 6.52
CA ILE A 121 -3.04 -13.65 7.53
C ILE A 121 -2.17 -12.41 7.68
N GLN A 122 -0.85 -12.60 7.77
CA GLN A 122 0.09 -11.49 7.90
C GLN A 122 -0.02 -10.54 6.71
N LEU A 123 0.00 -11.06 5.47
CA LEU A 123 -0.15 -10.25 4.26
C LEU A 123 -1.48 -9.48 4.26
N TYR A 124 -2.58 -10.15 4.57
CA TYR A 124 -3.90 -9.52 4.64
C TYR A 124 -3.94 -8.38 5.66
N ASN A 125 -3.39 -8.61 6.85
CA ASN A 125 -3.36 -7.61 7.92
C ASN A 125 -2.45 -6.44 7.59
N GLU A 126 -1.30 -6.70 6.94
CA GLU A 126 -0.39 -5.66 6.47
C GLU A 126 -1.09 -4.75 5.44
N ASP A 127 -1.76 -5.34 4.46
CA ASP A 127 -2.53 -4.59 3.46
C ASP A 127 -3.70 -3.82 4.08
N LEU A 128 -4.46 -4.47 4.97
CA LEU A 128 -5.57 -3.86 5.69
C LEU A 128 -5.10 -2.68 6.55
N SER A 129 -3.90 -2.74 7.12
CA SER A 129 -3.34 -1.65 7.91
C SER A 129 -3.20 -0.35 7.11
N ILE A 130 -2.86 -0.44 5.82
CA ILE A 130 -2.78 0.73 4.94
C ILE A 130 -4.16 1.32 4.69
N ILE A 131 -5.16 0.46 4.43
CA ILE A 131 -6.56 0.88 4.30
C ILE A 131 -7.03 1.61 5.57
N LYS A 132 -6.75 1.05 6.75
CA LYS A 132 -7.10 1.67 8.03
C LYS A 132 -6.38 3.02 8.23
N LYS A 133 -5.12 3.16 7.81
CA LYS A 133 -4.40 4.46 7.85
C LYS A 133 -5.09 5.51 6.98
N VAL A 134 -5.51 5.16 5.78
CA VAL A 134 -6.25 6.06 4.88
C VAL A 134 -7.59 6.47 5.51
N GLN A 135 -8.36 5.50 6.01
CA GLN A 135 -9.65 5.74 6.68
C GLN A 135 -9.50 6.68 7.90
N ASN A 136 -8.49 6.43 8.73
CA ASN A 136 -8.18 7.23 9.90
C ASN A 136 -7.81 8.67 9.52
N TYR A 137 -6.98 8.84 8.47
CA TYR A 137 -6.62 10.16 7.96
C TYR A 137 -7.85 10.96 7.52
N CYS A 138 -8.70 10.37 6.67
CA CYS A 138 -9.89 11.02 6.14
C CYS A 138 -10.96 11.30 7.21
N SER A 139 -10.97 10.55 8.31
CA SER A 139 -11.93 10.75 9.40
C SER A 139 -11.48 11.81 10.39
N ASN A 140 -10.18 11.86 10.71
CA ASN A 140 -9.69 12.61 11.88
C ASN A 140 -8.86 13.84 11.54
N TYR A 141 -8.29 13.94 10.34
CA TYR A 141 -7.23 14.90 10.09
C TYR A 141 -7.43 15.78 8.86
N SER A 142 -8.26 15.36 7.92
CA SER A 142 -8.68 16.25 6.85
C SER A 142 -9.59 17.32 7.44
N GLY A 143 -9.13 18.57 7.48
CA GLY A 143 -9.98 19.72 7.80
C GLY A 143 -11.19 19.89 6.85
N PHE A 144 -11.24 19.11 5.76
CA PHE A 144 -12.27 19.06 4.75
C PHE A 144 -13.02 17.73 4.82
N LYS A 145 -14.36 17.77 4.91
CA LYS A 145 -15.25 16.60 5.05
C LYS A 145 -15.59 15.92 3.71
N ILE A 146 -15.01 16.36 2.59
CA ILE A 146 -15.34 15.87 1.26
C ILE A 146 -14.17 15.04 0.73
N HIS A 147 -14.33 13.71 0.78
CA HIS A 147 -13.42 12.74 0.18
C HIS A 147 -14.20 11.93 -0.84
N ASN A 148 -14.40 12.51 -2.01
CA ASN A 148 -14.96 11.81 -3.16
C ASN A 148 -13.88 11.67 -4.24
N ASP A 149 -14.11 10.77 -5.19
CA ASP A 149 -13.16 10.48 -6.26
C ASP A 149 -12.92 11.67 -7.22
N ASN A 150 -13.79 12.70 -7.17
CA ASN A 150 -13.68 13.92 -7.96
C ASN A 150 -12.73 14.95 -7.31
N CYS A 151 -12.67 14.99 -5.98
CA CYS A 151 -11.86 15.96 -5.22
C CYS A 151 -10.47 15.43 -4.87
N VAL A 152 -10.21 14.13 -5.05
CA VAL A 152 -8.97 13.47 -4.62
C VAL A 152 -8.35 12.68 -5.77
N TYR A 153 -7.03 12.73 -5.90
CA TYR A 153 -6.26 11.73 -6.62
C TYR A 153 -5.78 10.68 -5.63
N PHE A 154 -6.22 9.45 -5.81
CA PHE A 154 -5.93 8.34 -4.94
C PHE A 154 -5.51 7.13 -5.76
N LYS A 155 -4.44 6.45 -5.34
CA LYS A 155 -3.91 5.30 -6.07
C LYS A 155 -3.11 4.37 -5.18
N PHE A 156 -3.35 3.07 -5.29
CA PHE A 156 -2.53 2.04 -4.69
C PHE A 156 -1.45 1.54 -5.65
N ASP A 157 -0.35 1.07 -5.06
CA ASP A 157 0.66 0.27 -5.75
C ASP A 157 1.43 -0.57 -4.71
N ARG A 158 2.40 -1.35 -5.18
CA ARG A 158 3.37 -2.06 -4.34
C ARG A 158 4.72 -1.35 -4.41
N ASP A 159 5.36 -1.21 -3.26
CA ASP A 159 6.74 -0.71 -3.21
C ASP A 159 7.74 -1.79 -3.69
N LYS A 160 9.05 -1.47 -3.71
CA LYS A 160 10.07 -2.46 -4.13
C LYS A 160 10.19 -3.67 -3.21
N CYS A 161 9.65 -3.59 -2.00
CA CYS A 161 9.59 -4.68 -1.04
C CYS A 161 8.26 -5.44 -1.12
N ASN A 162 7.41 -5.13 -2.11
CA ASN A 162 6.07 -5.68 -2.31
C ASN A 162 5.08 -5.32 -1.19
N SER A 163 5.36 -4.28 -0.40
CA SER A 163 4.42 -3.75 0.59
C SER A 163 3.40 -2.84 -0.09
N LEU A 164 2.13 -2.92 0.33
CA LEU A 164 1.10 -2.02 -0.17
C LEU A 164 1.41 -0.57 0.24
N ILE A 165 1.25 0.34 -0.72
CA ILE A 165 1.34 1.78 -0.50
C ILE A 165 0.16 2.48 -1.16
N ALA A 166 -0.25 3.61 -0.58
CA ALA A 166 -1.32 4.43 -1.14
C ALA A 166 -0.85 5.87 -1.32
N LEU A 167 -0.95 6.38 -2.54
CA LEU A 167 -0.75 7.77 -2.87
C LEU A 167 -2.06 8.53 -2.64
N TYR A 168 -1.96 9.67 -1.95
CA TYR A 168 -3.08 10.56 -1.72
C TYR A 168 -2.69 11.99 -2.07
N CYS A 169 -3.56 12.66 -2.81
CA CYS A 169 -3.49 14.08 -3.10
C CYS A 169 -4.91 14.65 -3.10
N ASN A 170 -5.18 15.65 -2.25
CA ASN A 170 -6.43 16.39 -2.29
C ASN A 170 -6.32 17.47 -3.38
N ILE A 171 -7.03 17.26 -4.49
CA ILE A 171 -7.05 18.15 -5.67
C ILE A 171 -7.83 19.42 -5.37
N GLU A 172 -8.92 19.34 -4.60
CA GLU A 172 -9.75 20.49 -4.23
C GLU A 172 -8.94 21.57 -3.50
N ASN A 173 -7.95 21.17 -2.71
CA ASN A 173 -7.03 22.10 -2.05
C ASN A 173 -6.20 22.97 -3.01
N PHE A 174 -6.10 22.60 -4.29
CA PHE A 174 -5.39 23.38 -5.31
C PHE A 174 -6.26 24.49 -5.92
N ASN A 175 -7.58 24.46 -5.78
CA ASN A 175 -8.49 25.44 -6.40
C ASN A 175 -8.46 26.80 -5.70
N THR A 176 -8.02 26.84 -4.43
CA THR A 176 -7.91 28.05 -3.62
C THR A 176 -6.54 28.74 -3.74
N MET A 177 -5.69 28.27 -4.66
CA MET A 177 -4.32 28.78 -4.77
C MET A 177 -4.26 30.16 -5.42
N ASN A 178 -4.38 31.20 -4.60
CA ASN A 178 -3.71 32.47 -4.86
C ASN A 178 -2.19 32.29 -4.69
N MET A 179 -1.37 33.19 -5.24
CA MET A 179 0.11 33.12 -5.13
C MET A 179 0.64 32.99 -3.68
N ASP A 180 -0.15 33.48 -2.72
CA ASP A 180 0.15 33.45 -1.28
C ASP A 180 -0.29 32.16 -0.58
N SER A 181 -0.85 31.20 -1.31
CA SER A 181 -1.31 29.95 -0.74
C SER A 181 -0.16 29.05 -0.29
N SER A 182 -0.40 28.33 0.81
CA SER A 182 0.55 27.35 1.33
C SER A 182 0.75 26.19 0.36
N PRO A 183 1.97 25.64 0.24
CA PRO A 183 2.24 24.44 -0.53
C PRO A 183 1.32 23.30 -0.10
N LYS A 184 0.82 22.53 -1.08
CA LYS A 184 -0.12 21.43 -0.83
C LYS A 184 0.58 20.08 -0.93
N PRO A 185 0.35 19.18 0.03
CA PRO A 185 1.05 17.91 0.10
C PRO A 185 0.44 16.84 -0.82
N ILE A 186 1.32 16.11 -1.51
CA ILE A 186 1.10 14.78 -2.06
C ILE A 186 1.89 13.82 -1.18
N PHE A 187 1.30 12.75 -0.67
CA PHE A 187 2.03 11.87 0.23
C PHE A 187 1.64 10.41 0.07
N ILE A 188 2.50 9.54 0.60
CA ILE A 188 2.34 8.09 0.58
C ILE A 188 1.98 7.57 1.97
N PHE A 189 0.86 6.86 2.06
CA PHE A 189 0.61 5.92 3.14
C PHE A 189 1.43 4.65 2.90
N SER A 190 2.22 4.26 3.89
CA SER A 190 2.99 3.01 3.88
C SER A 190 2.90 2.33 5.23
N GLY A 191 3.43 1.10 5.34
CA GLY A 191 3.54 0.41 6.63
C GLY A 191 4.31 1.24 7.66
N GLU A 192 5.25 2.06 7.20
CA GLU A 192 6.06 2.94 8.02
C GLU A 192 5.48 4.36 8.12
N GLY A 193 5.74 4.99 9.26
CA GLY A 193 5.32 6.34 9.57
C GLY A 193 3.90 6.47 10.11
N GLU A 194 3.68 7.60 10.77
CA GLU A 194 2.44 7.96 11.43
C GLU A 194 2.00 9.37 11.02
N TYR A 195 0.69 9.53 10.88
CA TYR A 195 0.07 10.80 10.55
C TYR A 195 0.24 11.81 11.73
N PRO A 196 0.45 13.13 11.50
CA PRO A 196 0.34 13.83 10.23
C PRO A 196 1.48 13.66 9.25
N PHE A 197 2.75 13.71 9.67
CA PHE A 197 3.86 13.61 8.72
C PHE A 197 5.12 12.99 9.34
N TYR A 198 4.98 12.18 10.39
CA TYR A 198 6.15 11.53 10.97
C TYR A 198 6.58 10.36 10.09
N LYS A 199 7.81 10.42 9.57
CA LYS A 199 8.40 9.35 8.74
C LYS A 199 7.57 9.04 7.48
N HIS A 200 7.09 10.06 6.78
CA HIS A 200 6.32 9.90 5.54
C HIS A 200 7.14 10.31 4.31
N THR A 201 6.79 9.73 3.16
CA THR A 201 7.21 10.28 1.87
C THR A 201 6.17 11.28 1.39
N LEU A 202 6.60 12.51 1.17
CA LEU A 202 5.78 13.69 0.93
C LEU A 202 6.45 14.55 -0.15
N LEU A 203 5.68 14.99 -1.13
CA LEU A 203 6.03 16.04 -2.08
C LEU A 203 5.07 17.21 -1.91
N GLN A 204 5.59 18.41 -1.68
CA GLN A 204 4.80 19.63 -1.65
C GLN A 204 4.80 20.31 -3.01
N LEU A 205 3.61 20.65 -3.49
CA LEU A 205 3.40 21.42 -4.70
C LEU A 205 2.93 22.84 -4.37
N LYS A 206 3.49 23.82 -5.06
CA LYS A 206 3.03 25.21 -5.02
C LYS A 206 2.71 25.65 -6.44
N TYR A 207 1.58 26.33 -6.62
CA TYR A 207 1.23 26.95 -7.89
C TYR A 207 1.88 28.33 -7.96
N ASP A 208 2.42 28.65 -9.13
CA ASP A 208 2.93 29.97 -9.42
C ASP A 208 2.49 30.38 -10.83
N THR A 209 2.26 31.68 -11.06
CA THR A 209 2.16 32.14 -12.45
C THR A 209 3.55 32.50 -12.90
N PHE A 210 3.88 32.24 -14.17
CA PHE A 210 5.13 32.72 -14.74
C PHE A 210 5.11 34.26 -14.79
N MET A 211 5.42 34.91 -13.67
CA MET A 211 6.01 36.24 -13.68
C MET A 211 7.46 35.97 -13.93
N TYR A 212 7.94 36.17 -15.16
CA TYR A 212 9.35 36.11 -15.57
C TYR A 212 10.25 36.41 -14.35
N PRO A 213 10.67 35.40 -13.56
CA PRO A 213 11.74 35.66 -12.65
C PRO A 213 12.87 35.80 -13.64
N GLN A 214 13.58 36.90 -13.57
CA GLN A 214 14.94 36.88 -14.03
C GLN A 214 15.64 35.78 -13.21
N ILE A 215 15.49 34.50 -13.62
CA ILE A 215 16.45 33.44 -13.34
C ILE A 215 17.66 33.92 -14.11
N THR A 216 18.44 34.74 -13.41
CA THR A 216 19.09 35.94 -13.94
C THR A 216 20.27 35.61 -14.85
N ASN A 217 20.46 34.35 -15.25
CA ASN A 217 21.53 33.88 -16.12
C ASN A 217 21.19 32.62 -16.95
N TYR A 218 19.96 32.08 -16.92
CA TYR A 218 19.65 30.82 -17.61
C TYR A 218 18.34 30.89 -18.40
N SER A 219 18.45 30.77 -19.72
CA SER A 219 17.31 30.43 -20.57
C SER A 219 17.03 28.93 -20.41
N ILE A 220 15.92 28.57 -19.74
CA ILE A 220 15.38 27.21 -19.89
C ILE A 220 15.02 27.08 -21.36
N SER A 221 15.76 26.27 -22.11
CA SER A 221 15.45 26.00 -23.51
C SER A 221 14.26 25.04 -23.55
N THR A 222 13.06 25.59 -23.44
CA THR A 222 11.83 24.81 -23.59
C THR A 222 11.51 24.62 -25.06
N SER A 223 10.97 23.45 -25.41
CA SER A 223 10.53 23.17 -26.79
C SER A 223 9.29 23.99 -27.18
N LYS A 224 8.53 24.42 -26.18
CA LYS A 224 7.33 25.26 -26.30
C LYS A 224 7.66 26.68 -25.80
N GLU A 225 7.23 27.69 -26.54
CA GLU A 225 7.32 29.09 -26.12
C GLU A 225 6.40 29.31 -24.91
N ILE A 226 6.96 29.47 -23.70
CA ILE A 226 6.20 29.77 -22.48
C ILE A 226 5.89 31.27 -22.49
N LYS A 227 4.60 31.61 -22.39
CA LYS A 227 4.13 33.00 -22.44
C LYS A 227 3.92 33.55 -21.04
N ASP A 228 4.05 34.88 -20.91
CA ASP A 228 3.57 35.59 -19.73
C ASP A 228 2.10 35.22 -19.51
N GLN A 229 1.76 34.78 -18.28
CA GLN A 229 0.47 34.21 -17.84
C GLN A 229 0.31 32.68 -17.90
N ASP A 230 1.27 31.94 -18.47
CA ASP A 230 1.28 30.48 -18.35
C ASP A 230 1.44 30.06 -16.88
N ILE A 231 0.82 28.92 -16.56
CA ILE A 231 0.87 28.35 -15.21
C ILE A 231 2.07 27.44 -15.10
N ILE A 232 2.81 27.60 -14.00
CA ILE A 232 3.85 26.67 -13.59
C ILE A 232 3.50 26.04 -12.25
N ILE A 233 3.94 24.81 -12.04
CA ILE A 233 3.91 24.16 -10.74
C ILE A 233 5.33 24.05 -10.21
N GLN A 234 5.54 24.58 -9.01
CA GLN A 234 6.79 24.44 -8.28
C GLN A 234 6.75 23.23 -7.34
N LEU A 235 7.76 22.37 -7.42
CA LEU A 235 8.11 21.39 -6.40
C LEU A 235 8.81 22.14 -5.27
N TRP A 236 8.14 22.29 -4.14
CA TRP A 236 8.61 23.12 -3.02
C TRP A 236 9.48 22.34 -2.04
N ASP A 237 9.07 21.12 -1.70
CA ASP A 237 9.83 20.23 -0.82
C ASP A 237 9.52 18.77 -1.17
N PHE A 238 10.56 17.95 -1.30
CA PHE A 238 10.40 16.52 -1.53
C PHE A 238 11.14 15.72 -0.46
N GLN A 239 10.38 15.21 0.48
CA GLN A 239 10.84 14.35 1.55
C GLN A 239 10.57 12.90 1.18
N SER A 240 11.61 12.07 1.08
CA SER A 240 11.45 10.62 0.91
C SER A 240 11.93 9.87 2.13
N PHE A 241 10.98 9.46 2.97
CA PHE A 241 11.25 8.48 4.01
C PHE A 241 11.51 7.12 3.35
N ASN A 242 12.76 6.66 3.42
CA ASN A 242 13.29 5.46 2.75
C ASN A 242 13.33 5.55 1.21
N PRO A 243 14.28 6.33 0.63
CA PRO A 243 14.37 6.56 -0.82
C PRO A 243 14.57 5.29 -1.65
N ARG A 244 15.10 4.23 -1.04
CA ARG A 244 15.34 2.95 -1.71
C ARG A 244 14.06 2.17 -2.01
N ARG A 245 12.97 2.39 -1.28
CA ARG A 245 11.69 1.65 -1.45
C ARG A 245 10.89 2.05 -2.68
N GLY A 246 11.23 3.17 -3.33
CA GLY A 246 10.57 3.61 -4.56
C GLY A 246 9.33 4.47 -4.34
N HIS A 247 9.00 4.84 -3.11
CA HIS A 247 7.87 5.75 -2.81
C HIS A 247 7.97 7.07 -3.57
N GLY A 248 9.17 7.67 -3.62
CA GLY A 248 9.36 8.91 -4.35
C GLY A 248 9.18 8.76 -5.87
N THR A 249 9.65 7.64 -6.43
CA THR A 249 9.40 7.27 -7.83
C THR A 249 7.90 7.11 -8.10
N PHE A 250 7.15 6.51 -7.16
CA PHE A 250 5.71 6.37 -7.29
C PHE A 250 4.98 7.71 -7.30
N ILE A 251 5.38 8.68 -6.47
CA ILE A 251 4.86 10.06 -6.54
C ILE A 251 5.14 10.66 -7.93
N LEU A 252 6.41 10.70 -8.36
CA LEU A 252 6.79 11.39 -9.60
C LEU A 252 6.14 10.78 -10.85
N LYS A 253 5.93 9.46 -10.89
CA LYS A 253 5.24 8.77 -11.99
C LYS A 253 3.77 9.15 -12.13
N ASN A 254 3.10 9.51 -11.04
CA ASN A 254 1.69 9.90 -11.05
C ASN A 254 1.49 11.42 -11.05
N LEU A 255 2.59 12.19 -11.02
CA LEU A 255 2.53 13.63 -10.87
C LEU A 255 1.85 14.32 -12.06
N GLU A 256 2.08 13.85 -13.29
CA GLU A 256 1.40 14.40 -14.48
C GLU A 256 -0.11 14.18 -14.42
N ASP A 257 -0.57 13.00 -14.03
CA ASP A 257 -2.00 12.73 -13.88
C ASP A 257 -2.63 13.61 -12.79
N ILE A 258 -1.93 13.80 -11.67
CA ILE A 258 -2.35 14.70 -10.60
C ILE A 258 -2.48 16.12 -11.16
N ILE A 259 -1.47 16.61 -11.87
CA ILE A 259 -1.44 17.95 -12.45
C ILE A 259 -2.54 18.13 -13.49
N ASN A 260 -2.82 17.13 -14.31
CA ASN A 260 -3.92 17.15 -15.25
C ASN A 260 -5.27 17.27 -14.53
N LYS A 261 -5.50 16.50 -13.44
CA LYS A 261 -6.71 16.64 -12.62
C LYS A 261 -6.81 18.03 -11.97
N VAL A 262 -5.70 18.55 -11.41
CA VAL A 262 -5.65 19.92 -10.87
C VAL A 262 -6.01 20.94 -11.94
N THR A 263 -5.44 20.81 -13.16
CA THR A 263 -5.69 21.75 -14.26
C THR A 263 -7.16 21.77 -14.67
N ILE A 264 -7.78 20.60 -14.83
CA ILE A 264 -9.21 20.48 -15.14
C ILE A 264 -10.03 21.18 -14.07
N LYS A 265 -9.74 20.88 -12.80
CA LYS A 265 -10.49 21.42 -11.66
C LYS A 265 -10.36 22.95 -11.55
N ILE A 266 -9.17 23.50 -11.73
CA ILE A 266 -8.93 24.95 -11.75
C ILE A 266 -9.71 25.62 -12.89
N ASN A 267 -9.73 25.01 -14.07
CA ASN A 267 -10.43 25.56 -15.23
C ASN A 267 -11.96 25.54 -15.05
N GLU A 268 -12.51 24.52 -14.37
CA GLU A 268 -13.92 24.49 -13.97
C GLU A 268 -14.26 25.64 -13.02
N ASP A 269 -13.46 25.84 -11.96
CA ASP A 269 -13.78 26.76 -10.88
C ASP A 269 -13.53 28.24 -11.27
N LEU A 270 -12.48 28.52 -12.06
CA LEU A 270 -12.09 29.88 -12.42
C LEU A 270 -12.57 30.31 -13.83
N SER A 271 -13.22 29.43 -14.59
CA SER A 271 -13.55 29.67 -16.02
C SER A 271 -12.35 30.12 -16.87
N LEU A 272 -11.14 29.80 -16.40
CA LEU A 272 -9.89 30.09 -17.09
C LEU A 272 -9.64 28.98 -18.12
N LYS A 273 -9.07 29.31 -19.27
CA LYS A 273 -8.53 28.33 -20.23
C LYS A 273 -7.00 28.29 -20.09
N LYS A 274 -6.51 28.04 -18.88
CA LYS A 274 -5.08 27.96 -18.66
C LYS A 274 -4.64 26.51 -18.59
N SER A 275 -3.49 26.22 -19.20
CA SER A 275 -2.86 24.90 -19.13
C SER A 275 -1.55 25.03 -18.37
N ILE A 276 -1.26 24.04 -17.54
CA ILE A 276 0.03 23.94 -16.87
C ILE A 276 1.04 23.46 -17.91
N LYS A 277 2.10 24.24 -18.13
CA LYS A 277 3.11 23.98 -19.17
C LYS A 277 4.40 23.39 -18.62
N LEU A 278 4.70 23.69 -17.36
CA LEU A 278 5.99 23.40 -16.77
C LEU A 278 5.84 23.00 -15.31
N ILE A 279 6.52 21.93 -14.94
CA ILE A 279 6.83 21.56 -13.55
C ILE A 279 8.27 21.95 -13.31
N ILE A 280 8.55 22.67 -12.25
CA ILE A 280 9.88 23.18 -11.91
C ILE A 280 10.16 22.93 -10.44
N GLY A 281 11.41 22.76 -10.05
CA GLY A 281 11.74 22.55 -8.64
C GLY A 281 13.20 22.85 -8.36
N THR A 282 13.46 23.24 -7.12
CA THR A 282 14.82 23.41 -6.62
C THR A 282 15.06 22.36 -5.54
N VAL A 283 16.04 21.49 -5.77
CA VAL A 283 16.32 20.33 -4.93
C VAL A 283 17.64 20.56 -4.20
N PRO A 284 17.66 20.61 -2.86
CA PRO A 284 18.90 20.72 -2.12
C PRO A 284 19.69 19.41 -2.19
N THR A 285 21.00 19.49 -2.44
CA THR A 285 21.90 18.35 -2.25
C THR A 285 22.23 18.25 -0.77
N THR A 286 21.59 17.31 -0.08
CA THR A 286 21.82 17.07 1.37
C THR A 286 22.80 15.92 1.56
N ASN A 287 23.46 15.84 2.73
CA ASN A 287 24.42 14.78 3.05
C ASN A 287 23.87 13.35 2.87
N ASN A 288 22.55 13.17 2.89
CA ASN A 288 21.91 11.86 2.79
C ASN A 288 21.74 11.37 1.34
N ASN A 289 21.81 12.25 0.34
CA ASN A 289 21.65 11.89 -1.08
C ASN A 289 22.71 12.60 -1.92
N SER A 290 23.57 11.84 -2.59
CA SER A 290 24.58 12.42 -3.48
C SER A 290 23.94 13.14 -4.67
N TYR A 291 24.64 14.14 -5.20
CA TYR A 291 24.24 14.86 -6.41
C TYR A 291 23.95 13.90 -7.58
N GLU A 292 24.86 12.97 -7.85
CA GLU A 292 24.70 11.97 -8.91
C GLU A 292 23.46 11.09 -8.73
N TYR A 293 23.13 10.74 -7.48
CA TYR A 293 21.93 9.98 -7.17
C TYR A 293 20.67 10.79 -7.52
N LEU A 294 20.62 12.06 -7.13
CA LEU A 294 19.48 12.94 -7.41
C LEU A 294 19.32 13.15 -8.93
N VAL A 295 20.41 13.41 -9.65
CA VAL A 295 20.38 13.52 -11.13
C VAL A 295 19.80 12.26 -11.76
N ARG A 296 20.31 11.08 -11.40
CA ARG A 296 19.80 9.80 -11.91
C ARG A 296 18.35 9.57 -11.53
N PHE A 297 17.95 9.93 -10.31
CA PHE A 297 16.58 9.77 -9.82
C PHE A 297 15.60 10.63 -10.62
N TYR A 298 15.86 11.93 -10.79
CA TYR A 298 14.98 12.83 -11.53
C TYR A 298 14.97 12.54 -13.04
N ASN A 299 16.13 12.33 -13.65
CA ASN A 299 16.23 11.99 -15.08
C ASN A 299 15.48 10.68 -15.40
N LYS A 300 15.59 9.65 -14.54
CA LYS A 300 14.84 8.40 -14.70
C LYS A 300 13.32 8.59 -14.61
N ASN A 301 12.86 9.64 -13.95
CA ASN A 301 11.44 9.99 -13.84
C ASN A 301 11.01 11.07 -14.85
N GLY A 302 11.82 11.34 -15.87
CA GLY A 302 11.49 12.23 -16.98
C GLY A 302 11.67 13.72 -16.67
N PHE A 303 12.39 14.08 -15.61
CA PHE A 303 12.78 15.45 -15.34
C PHE A 303 14.15 15.75 -15.92
N THR A 304 14.32 16.90 -16.55
CA THR A 304 15.63 17.42 -16.90
C THR A 304 16.26 18.09 -15.68
N THR A 305 17.55 17.85 -15.48
CA THR A 305 18.32 18.38 -14.36
C THR A 305 19.31 19.43 -14.88
N ILE A 306 19.34 20.60 -14.24
CA ILE A 306 20.29 21.67 -14.53
C ILE A 306 21.19 21.84 -13.31
N CYS A 307 22.51 21.74 -13.53
CA CYS A 307 23.50 22.02 -12.49
C CYS A 307 23.53 23.51 -12.20
N ASP A 308 23.44 23.90 -10.93
CA ASP A 308 23.87 25.22 -10.49
C ASP A 308 24.76 25.11 -9.25
N MET A 309 26.03 25.54 -9.36
CA MET A 309 26.92 25.66 -8.21
C MET A 309 26.72 26.99 -7.45
N ASN A 310 25.89 27.90 -7.98
CA ASN A 310 25.70 29.27 -7.48
C ASN A 310 24.32 29.53 -6.86
N LEU A 311 23.41 28.56 -6.78
CA LEU A 311 22.20 28.63 -5.93
C LEU A 311 22.54 28.46 -4.44
N ASN A 312 23.56 29.17 -3.96
CA ASN A 312 24.02 29.15 -2.58
C ASN A 312 23.22 30.15 -1.72
N GLU A 313 21.93 29.88 -1.53
CA GLU A 313 21.26 30.42 -0.35
C GLU A 313 21.61 29.52 0.85
N GLY A 314 22.55 29.97 1.67
CA GLY A 314 22.91 29.30 2.93
C GLY A 314 23.90 28.13 2.83
N ASN A 315 24.84 28.15 1.86
CA ASN A 315 25.93 27.15 1.70
C ASN A 315 25.50 25.71 1.37
N ILE A 316 24.26 25.46 0.96
CA ILE A 316 23.81 24.14 0.50
C ILE A 316 23.69 24.18 -1.03
N PRO A 317 24.46 23.37 -1.79
CA PRO A 317 24.32 23.31 -3.23
C PRO A 317 22.90 22.88 -3.60
N LYS A 318 22.31 23.51 -4.61
CA LYS A 318 20.96 23.18 -5.09
C LYS A 318 21.01 22.81 -6.57
N MET A 319 20.15 21.86 -6.95
CA MET A 319 19.95 21.45 -8.33
C MET A 319 18.57 21.90 -8.78
N MET A 320 18.48 22.44 -9.99
CA MET A 320 17.20 22.75 -10.59
C MET A 320 16.70 21.55 -11.39
N VAL A 321 15.42 21.24 -11.28
CA VAL A 321 14.75 20.19 -12.05
C VAL A 321 13.54 20.77 -12.77
N TYR A 322 13.29 20.32 -13.99
CA TYR A 322 12.09 20.73 -14.71
C TYR A 322 11.55 19.63 -15.62
N LYS A 323 10.25 19.72 -15.93
CA LYS A 323 9.55 18.82 -16.86
C LYS A 323 8.47 19.58 -17.59
N GLU A 324 8.45 19.47 -18.92
CA GLU A 324 7.37 20.00 -19.76
C GLU A 324 6.15 19.08 -19.70
N VAL A 325 4.97 19.67 -19.65
CA VAL A 325 3.66 18.97 -19.60
C VAL A 325 2.93 19.10 -20.94
#